data_AF-A0A9E1MPH2-F1
#
_entry.id   AF-A0A9E1MPH2-F1
#
_cell.length_a   1.000
_cell.length_b   1.000
_cell.length_c   1.000
_cell.angle_alpha   90.00
_cell.angle_beta   90.00
_cell.angle_gamma   90.00
#
_symmetry.space_group_name_H-M   'P 1'
#
loop_
_entity.id
_entity.type
_entity.pdbx_description
1 polymer ?
#
loop_
_entity_poly.entity_id
_entity_poly.type
_entity_poly.pdbx_seq_one_letter_code
_entity_poly.pdbx_strand_id
1 'polypeptide(L)'
;MRWTIEMLTTNTLMNAVEAALKRLYPGEPVYYDELPKDFRRPSFTLECQKAEQSDVNIGLVRRSVTLLVTCYVEADAYHDSSRKALNQRQDTVMGLFAQGFFQVEDRALTVQANRGLGNPDFAEVSAVFQWMDARPGCQDPEAADTPKMEHFAIERTAL
;
A
#
# COMPACT_ATOMS: atom_id res chain seq x y z
N MET A 1 -8.79 -21.04 17.38
CA MET A 1 -7.87 -20.00 16.88
C MET A 1 -8.70 -18.74 16.68
N ARG A 2 -8.37 -17.68 17.42
CA ARG A 2 -9.09 -16.40 17.40
C ARG A 2 -8.45 -15.57 16.29
N TRP A 3 -9.13 -15.45 15.15
CA TRP A 3 -8.69 -14.57 14.07
C TRP A 3 -9.00 -13.14 14.52
N THR A 4 -8.02 -12.47 15.13
CA THR A 4 -8.09 -11.02 15.25
C THR A 4 -7.93 -10.48 13.84
N ILE A 5 -8.99 -9.89 13.28
CA ILE A 5 -8.88 -9.15 12.02
C ILE A 5 -8.06 -7.90 12.35
N GLU A 6 -6.74 -8.00 12.22
CA GLU A 6 -5.88 -6.83 12.29
C GLU A 6 -6.13 -5.99 11.04
N MET A 7 -6.41 -4.71 11.29
CA MET A 7 -6.62 -3.75 10.21
C MET A 7 -5.31 -3.51 9.49
N LEU A 8 -5.37 -3.45 8.17
CA LEU A 8 -4.21 -3.05 7.40
C LEU A 8 -3.91 -1.58 7.68
N THR A 9 -2.70 -1.29 8.17
CA THR A 9 -2.29 0.07 8.49
C THR A 9 -1.58 0.73 7.32
N THR A 10 -1.58 2.07 7.29
CA THR A 10 -0.77 2.85 6.34
C THR A 10 0.71 2.46 6.42
N ASN A 11 1.24 2.21 7.62
CA ASN A 11 2.64 1.82 7.80
C ASN A 11 2.94 0.46 7.15
N THR A 12 2.03 -0.51 7.29
CA THR A 12 2.16 -1.82 6.63
C THR A 12 2.22 -1.68 5.11
N LEU A 13 1.35 -0.83 4.55
CA LEU A 13 1.37 -0.51 3.13
C LEU A 13 2.69 0.18 2.72
N MET A 14 3.14 1.19 3.46
CA MET A 14 4.40 1.89 3.15
C MET A 14 5.60 0.93 3.20
N ASN A 15 5.67 0.06 4.20
CA ASN A 15 6.72 -0.97 4.31
C ASN A 15 6.72 -1.94 3.10
N ALA A 16 5.53 -2.33 2.62
CA ALA A 16 5.41 -3.20 1.46
C ALA A 16 5.87 -2.50 0.16
N VAL A 17 5.52 -1.22 0.00
CA VAL A 17 6.02 -0.40 -1.13
C VAL A 17 7.53 -0.22 -1.05
N GLU A 18 8.09 0.10 0.13
CA GLU A 18 9.53 0.17 0.34
C GLU A 18 10.23 -1.14 -0.03
N ALA A 19 9.71 -2.29 0.43
CA ALA A 19 10.26 -3.59 0.11
C ALA A 19 10.25 -3.87 -1.40
N ALA A 20 9.18 -3.47 -2.10
CA ALA A 20 9.08 -3.61 -3.54
C ALA A 20 10.07 -2.69 -4.28
N LEU A 21 10.27 -1.45 -3.81
CA LEU A 21 11.28 -0.53 -4.34
C LEU A 21 12.70 -1.08 -4.12
N LYS A 22 13.02 -1.57 -2.92
CA LYS A 22 14.32 -2.19 -2.60
C LYS A 22 14.59 -3.45 -3.41
N ARG A 23 13.55 -4.17 -3.83
CA ARG A 23 13.70 -5.32 -4.74
C ARG A 23 14.07 -4.89 -6.16
N LEU A 24 13.51 -3.77 -6.64
CA LEU A 24 13.87 -3.20 -7.94
C LEU A 24 15.25 -2.52 -7.92
N TYR A 25 15.58 -1.84 -6.82
CA TYR A 25 16.80 -1.07 -6.63
C TYR A 25 17.53 -1.49 -5.34
N PRO A 26 18.19 -2.67 -5.32
CA PRO A 26 18.87 -3.16 -4.14
C PRO A 26 19.98 -2.21 -3.68
N GLY A 27 19.97 -1.84 -2.40
CA GLY A 27 20.98 -0.99 -1.77
C GLY A 27 20.72 0.52 -1.89
N GLU A 28 19.73 0.95 -2.67
CA GLU A 28 19.30 2.36 -2.70
C GLU A 28 18.43 2.67 -1.47
N PRO A 29 18.70 3.77 -0.75
CA PRO A 29 17.91 4.14 0.43
C PRO A 29 16.53 4.66 0.03
N VAL A 30 15.55 4.38 0.89
CA VAL A 30 14.18 4.91 0.82
C VAL A 30 13.96 5.72 2.10
N TYR A 31 13.72 7.02 1.94
CA TYR A 31 13.42 7.94 3.04
C TYR A 31 11.91 8.10 3.20
N TYR A 32 11.47 8.41 4.42
CA TYR A 32 10.06 8.56 4.77
C TYR A 32 9.75 10.01 5.09
N ASP A 33 8.68 10.56 4.51
CA ASP A 33 8.08 11.88 4.72
C ASP A 33 9.01 13.10 4.48
N GLU A 34 10.19 13.14 5.09
CA GLU A 34 11.17 14.20 4.96
C GLU A 34 12.49 13.68 4.34
N LEU A 35 13.08 14.51 3.47
CA LEU A 35 14.37 14.24 2.87
C LEU A 35 15.51 14.79 3.75
N PRO A 36 16.44 13.96 4.25
CA PRO A 36 17.58 14.45 5.02
C PRO A 36 18.47 15.39 4.21
N LYS A 37 19.14 16.35 4.87
CA LYS A 37 20.06 17.30 4.19
C LYS A 37 21.17 16.60 3.41
N ASP A 38 21.73 15.52 3.96
CA ASP A 38 22.82 14.74 3.35
C ASP A 38 22.32 13.42 2.74
N PHE A 39 21.14 13.45 2.12
CA PHE A 39 20.58 12.25 1.50
C PHE A 39 21.46 11.75 0.35
N ARG A 40 21.64 10.43 0.30
CA ARG A 40 22.40 9.79 -0.78
C ARG A 40 21.54 9.71 -2.04
N ARG A 41 22.15 9.94 -3.19
CA ARG A 41 21.59 9.64 -4.51
C ARG A 41 22.39 8.49 -5.13
N PRO A 42 21.76 7.58 -5.90
CA PRO A 42 20.33 7.50 -6.17
C PRO A 42 19.52 7.02 -4.95
N SER A 43 18.27 7.45 -4.85
CA SER A 43 17.39 7.12 -3.72
C SER A 43 15.93 7.43 -4.02
N PHE A 44 15.06 7.10 -3.05
CA PHE A 44 13.64 7.40 -3.09
C PHE A 44 13.19 8.12 -1.82
N THR A 45 12.13 8.92 -1.95
CA THR A 45 11.29 9.32 -0.82
C THR A 45 9.92 8.69 -0.98
N LEU A 46 9.36 8.20 0.12
CA LEU A 46 8.03 7.66 0.21
C LEU A 46 7.23 8.47 1.23
N GLU A 47 6.13 9.08 0.78
CA GLU A 47 5.30 9.96 1.60
C GLU A 47 3.83 9.52 1.53
N CYS A 48 3.14 9.54 2.67
CA CYS A 48 1.69 9.37 2.71
C CYS A 48 0.98 10.74 2.64
N GLN A 49 0.55 11.12 1.44
CA GLN A 49 -0.12 12.41 1.22
C GLN A 49 -1.54 12.45 1.78
N LYS A 50 -2.25 11.32 1.73
CA LYS A 50 -3.66 11.26 2.11
C LYS A 50 -4.02 9.88 2.60
N ALA A 51 -4.75 9.80 3.70
CA ALA A 51 -5.37 8.57 4.17
C ALA A 51 -6.83 8.85 4.56
N GLU A 52 -7.75 8.14 3.93
CA GLU A 52 -9.18 8.31 4.11
C GLU A 52 -9.86 7.00 4.45
N GLN A 53 -10.96 7.11 5.19
CA GLN A 53 -11.88 6.02 5.45
C GLN A 53 -13.29 6.48 5.09
N SER A 54 -14.03 5.67 4.35
CA SER A 54 -15.45 5.86 4.09
C SER A 54 -16.26 4.62 4.46
N ASP A 55 -17.50 4.85 4.86
CA ASP A 55 -18.42 3.77 5.20
C ASP A 55 -18.95 3.11 3.93
N VAL A 56 -18.90 1.77 3.87
CA VAL A 56 -19.49 0.98 2.78
C VAL A 56 -20.81 0.38 3.24
N ASN A 57 -20.79 -0.30 4.39
CA ASN A 57 -21.97 -0.81 5.06
C ASN A 57 -21.72 -0.93 6.57
N ILE A 58 -22.65 -1.56 7.30
CA ILE A 58 -22.58 -1.73 8.76
C ILE A 58 -21.30 -2.46 9.21
N GLY A 59 -20.81 -3.43 8.43
CA GLY A 59 -19.65 -4.25 8.78
C GLY A 59 -18.36 -3.90 8.04
N LEU A 60 -18.41 -3.07 6.99
CA LEU A 60 -17.27 -2.78 6.13
C LEU A 60 -17.01 -1.28 5.98
N VAL A 61 -15.72 -0.96 5.99
CA VAL A 61 -15.19 0.36 5.64
C VAL A 61 -14.28 0.24 4.43
N ARG A 62 -14.28 1.26 3.57
CA ARG A 62 -13.29 1.40 2.50
C ARG A 62 -12.19 2.31 3.00
N ARG A 63 -10.95 1.85 2.87
CA ARG A 63 -9.75 2.63 3.10
C ARG A 63 -9.18 3.06 1.75
N SER A 64 -8.77 4.32 1.66
CA SER A 64 -8.10 4.87 0.49
C SER A 64 -6.86 5.61 0.95
N VAL A 65 -5.69 5.21 0.48
CA VAL A 65 -4.40 5.84 0.83
C VAL A 65 -3.70 6.29 -0.45
N THR A 66 -3.31 7.56 -0.51
CA THR A 66 -2.50 8.13 -1.57
C THR A 66 -1.06 8.23 -1.10
N LEU A 67 -0.17 7.49 -1.75
CA LEU A 67 1.26 7.57 -1.55
C LEU A 67 1.92 8.34 -2.69
N LEU A 68 2.97 9.09 -2.36
CA LEU A 68 3.87 9.73 -3.31
C LEU A 68 5.25 9.07 -3.23
N VAL A 69 5.75 8.60 -4.37
CA VAL A 69 7.10 8.09 -4.53
C VAL A 69 7.91 9.11 -5.33
N THR A 70 8.90 9.73 -4.70
CA THR A 70 9.82 10.64 -5.37
C THR A 70 11.12 9.92 -5.66
N CYS A 71 11.54 9.93 -6.91
CA CYS A 71 12.74 9.25 -7.40
C CYS A 71 13.87 10.26 -7.61
N TYR A 72 15.06 9.95 -7.11
CA TYR A 72 16.27 10.73 -7.33
C TYR A 72 17.31 9.90 -8.09
N VAL A 73 17.99 10.50 -9.06
CA VAL A 73 19.13 9.91 -9.80
C VAL A 73 20.43 10.56 -9.36
N GLU A 74 21.57 9.94 -9.68
CA GLU A 74 22.86 10.62 -9.51
C GLU A 74 22.88 11.91 -10.32
N ALA A 75 23.31 13.00 -9.69
CA ALA A 75 23.60 14.25 -10.37
C ALA A 75 25.02 14.15 -10.93
N ASP A 76 25.20 14.46 -12.21
CA ASP A 76 26.53 14.58 -12.78
C ASP A 76 27.23 15.88 -12.29
N ALA A 77 28.50 16.07 -12.68
CA ALA A 77 29.30 17.23 -12.28
C ALA A 77 28.71 18.60 -12.69
N TYR A 78 27.67 18.62 -13.52
CA TYR A 78 26.95 19.81 -13.97
C TYR A 78 25.53 19.92 -13.40
N HIS A 79 25.16 19.06 -12.42
CA HIS A 79 23.79 18.92 -11.92
C HIS A 79 22.76 18.54 -12.99
N ASP A 80 23.20 18.05 -14.16
CA ASP A 80 22.29 17.54 -15.17
C ASP A 80 21.98 16.07 -14.86
N SER A 81 21.00 15.90 -13.98
CA SER A 81 20.38 14.60 -13.77
C SER A 81 19.84 14.12 -15.11
N SER A 82 20.37 13.00 -15.64
CA SER A 82 19.97 12.51 -16.95
C SER A 82 18.45 12.30 -17.00
N ARG A 83 17.73 13.22 -17.65
CA ARG A 83 16.25 13.15 -17.79
C ARG A 83 15.78 11.80 -18.30
N LYS A 84 16.60 11.15 -19.13
CA LYS A 84 16.36 9.80 -19.62
C LYS A 84 16.40 8.75 -18.51
N ALA A 85 17.41 8.80 -17.63
CA ALA A 85 17.52 7.88 -16.50
C ALA A 85 16.38 8.09 -15.50
N LEU A 86 16.02 9.35 -15.26
CA LEU A 86 14.93 9.71 -14.36
C LEU A 86 13.56 9.26 -14.89
N ASN A 87 13.28 9.50 -16.18
CA ASN A 87 12.07 9.01 -16.84
C ASN A 87 12.01 7.47 -16.84
N GLN A 88 13.13 6.80 -17.12
CA GLN A 88 13.19 5.33 -17.06
C GLN A 88 12.89 4.80 -15.65
N ARG A 89 13.42 5.46 -14.61
CA ARG A 89 13.14 5.09 -13.22
C ARG A 89 11.67 5.34 -12.87
N GLN A 90 11.11 6.47 -13.28
CA GLN A 90 9.69 6.77 -13.12
C GLN A 90 8.81 5.71 -13.81
N ASP A 91 9.11 5.33 -15.05
CA ASP A 91 8.37 4.30 -15.78
C ASP A 91 8.50 2.92 -15.14
N THR A 92 9.66 2.61 -14.57
CA THR A 92 9.89 1.35 -13.84
C THR A 92 9.06 1.30 -12.55
N VAL A 93 9.02 2.39 -11.80
CA VAL A 93 8.19 2.52 -10.58
C VAL A 93 6.70 2.51 -10.95
N MET A 94 6.28 3.16 -12.03
CA MET A 94 4.90 3.03 -12.53
C MET A 94 4.58 1.58 -12.93
N GLY A 95 5.55 0.87 -13.52
CA GLY A 95 5.44 -0.56 -13.87
C GLY A 95 5.16 -1.47 -12.68
N LEU A 96 5.67 -1.12 -11.49
CA LEU A 96 5.40 -1.85 -10.24
C LEU A 96 3.91 -1.82 -9.87
N PHE A 97 3.20 -0.76 -10.25
CA PHE A 97 1.76 -0.59 -9.99
C PHE A 97 0.87 -0.91 -11.20
N ALA A 98 1.46 -1.23 -12.36
CA ALA A 98 0.71 -1.41 -13.61
C ALA A 98 -0.24 -2.62 -13.63
N GLN A 99 -0.06 -3.57 -12.71
CA GLN A 99 -0.92 -4.75 -12.60
C GLN A 99 -2.34 -4.42 -12.09
N GLY A 100 -2.57 -3.21 -11.57
CA GLY A 100 -3.87 -2.77 -11.03
C GLY A 100 -4.17 -3.29 -9.62
N PHE A 101 -3.35 -4.23 -9.11
CA PHE A 101 -3.35 -4.63 -7.72
C PHE A 101 -1.92 -4.68 -7.16
N PHE A 102 -1.81 -4.53 -5.84
CA PHE A 102 -0.56 -4.59 -5.11
C PHE A 102 -0.72 -5.48 -3.87
N GLN A 103 0.14 -6.48 -3.73
CA GLN A 103 0.09 -7.42 -2.62
C GLN A 103 0.73 -6.79 -1.38
N VAL A 104 -0.01 -6.75 -0.27
CA VAL A 104 0.46 -6.35 1.05
C VAL A 104 0.05 -7.44 2.02
N GLU A 105 1.04 -8.15 2.57
CA GLU A 105 0.83 -9.32 3.43
C GLU A 105 -0.09 -10.36 2.74
N ASP A 106 -1.23 -10.70 3.34
CA ASP A 106 -2.23 -11.61 2.82
C ASP A 106 -3.31 -10.94 1.95
N ARG A 107 -3.23 -9.60 1.74
CA ARG A 107 -4.25 -8.81 1.04
C ARG A 107 -3.75 -8.29 -0.31
N ALA A 108 -4.63 -8.31 -1.31
CA ALA A 108 -4.41 -7.65 -2.60
C ALA A 108 -5.19 -6.32 -2.64
N LEU A 109 -4.47 -5.21 -2.65
CA LEU A 109 -5.05 -3.86 -2.69
C LEU A 109 -5.19 -3.43 -4.13
N THR A 110 -6.30 -2.79 -4.50
CA THR A 110 -6.38 -2.14 -5.82
C THR A 110 -5.46 -0.93 -5.84
N VAL A 111 -4.67 -0.77 -6.89
CA VAL A 111 -3.73 0.35 -7.04
C VAL A 111 -3.96 1.07 -8.35
N GLN A 112 -3.94 2.40 -8.30
CA GLN A 112 -3.93 3.26 -9.46
C GLN A 112 -2.73 4.21 -9.36
N ALA A 113 -1.76 4.05 -10.27
CA ALA A 113 -0.60 4.92 -10.32
C ALA A 113 -0.72 5.96 -11.43
N ASN A 114 -0.35 7.19 -11.09
CA ASN A 114 -0.30 8.33 -11.99
C ASN A 114 1.10 8.90 -11.99
N ARG A 115 1.51 9.39 -13.16
CA ARG A 115 2.75 10.16 -13.28
C ARG A 115 2.56 11.49 -12.54
N GLY A 116 3.43 11.76 -11.57
CA GLY A 116 3.45 13.02 -10.82
C GLY A 116 4.28 14.09 -11.53
N LEU A 117 4.80 15.06 -10.76
CA LEU A 117 5.69 16.08 -11.29
C LEU A 117 7.00 15.46 -11.77
N GLY A 118 7.54 16.00 -12.86
CA GLY A 118 8.85 15.65 -13.38
C GLY A 118 9.69 16.92 -13.53
N ASN A 119 10.72 17.04 -12.72
CA ASN A 119 11.72 18.11 -12.80
C ASN A 119 13.05 17.47 -13.22
N PRO A 120 14.00 18.18 -13.86
CA PRO A 120 15.38 17.72 -14.00
C PRO A 120 15.93 16.97 -12.78
N ASP A 121 15.70 17.45 -11.56
CA ASP A 121 16.30 16.86 -10.35
C ASP A 121 15.57 15.64 -9.76
N PHE A 122 14.27 15.48 -10.03
CA PHE A 122 13.45 14.43 -9.43
C PHE A 122 12.19 14.12 -10.24
N ALA A 123 11.70 12.90 -10.13
CA ALA A 123 10.45 12.47 -10.75
C ALA A 123 9.55 11.80 -9.73
N GLU A 124 8.26 12.12 -9.81
CA GLU A 124 7.28 11.65 -8.86
C GLU A 124 6.34 10.62 -9.50
N VAL A 125 5.91 9.67 -8.69
CA VAL A 125 4.82 8.74 -9.01
C VAL A 125 3.83 8.80 -7.85
N SER A 126 2.59 9.16 -8.13
CA SER A 126 1.52 9.11 -7.13
C SER A 126 0.74 7.82 -7.31
N ALA A 127 0.57 7.05 -6.24
CA ALA A 127 -0.17 5.79 -6.26
C ALA A 127 -1.30 5.84 -5.23
N VAL A 128 -2.53 5.61 -5.69
CA VAL A 128 -3.72 5.51 -4.85
C VAL A 128 -4.03 4.04 -4.62
N PHE A 129 -4.01 3.63 -3.36
CA PHE A 129 -4.32 2.29 -2.91
C PHE A 129 -5.68 2.27 -2.26
N GLN A 130 -6.50 1.28 -2.60
CA GLN A 130 -7.82 1.11 -2.01
C GLN A 130 -8.05 -0.34 -1.60
N TRP A 131 -8.68 -0.52 -0.45
CA TRP A 131 -9.11 -1.83 0.04
C TRP A 131 -10.33 -1.70 0.95
N MET A 132 -10.95 -2.84 1.21
CA MET A 132 -12.01 -2.97 2.19
C MET A 132 -11.46 -3.59 3.46
N ASP A 133 -11.89 -3.07 4.59
CA ASP A 133 -11.58 -3.63 5.90
C ASP A 133 -12.84 -3.79 6.74
N ALA A 134 -12.79 -4.65 7.75
CA ALA A 134 -13.86 -4.77 8.72
C ALA A 134 -14.03 -3.42 9.45
N ARG A 135 -15.27 -3.03 9.77
CA ARG A 135 -15.52 -1.86 10.60
C ARG A 135 -14.95 -2.10 12.00
N PRO A 136 -14.20 -1.15 12.60
CA PRO A 136 -13.75 -1.31 13.97
C PRO A 136 -14.96 -1.46 14.90
N GLY A 137 -14.98 -2.54 15.68
CA GLY A 137 -16.08 -2.83 16.62
C GLY A 137 -17.30 -3.52 16.01
N CYS A 138 -17.32 -3.81 14.70
CA CYS A 138 -18.32 -4.72 14.16
C CYS A 138 -17.96 -6.15 14.60
N GLN A 139 -18.71 -6.68 15.56
CA GLN A 139 -18.75 -8.10 15.86
C GLN A 139 -19.82 -8.72 14.98
N ASP A 140 -19.47 -9.78 14.25
CA ASP A 140 -20.47 -10.64 13.64
C ASP A 140 -21.33 -11.24 14.77
N PRO A 141 -22.64 -10.94 14.83
CA PRO A 141 -23.51 -11.50 15.86
C PRO A 141 -23.56 -13.03 15.80
N GLU A 142 -23.25 -13.65 14.65
CA GLU A 142 -23.21 -15.11 14.52
C GLU A 142 -21.89 -15.74 14.99
N ALA A 143 -20.82 -14.96 15.16
CA ALA A 143 -19.53 -15.48 15.62
C ALA A 143 -19.43 -15.67 17.14
N ALA A 144 -20.37 -15.10 17.90
CA ALA A 144 -20.31 -15.12 19.37
C ALA A 144 -21.01 -16.34 20.00
N ASP A 145 -22.09 -16.84 19.40
CA ASP A 145 -22.90 -17.91 20.01
C ASP A 145 -23.72 -18.77 19.03
N THR A 146 -23.55 -18.63 17.71
CA THR A 146 -24.28 -19.47 16.75
C THR A 146 -23.61 -20.84 16.65
N PRO A 147 -24.32 -21.94 16.95
CA PRO A 147 -23.77 -23.28 16.75
C PRO A 147 -23.45 -23.46 15.28
N LYS A 148 -22.22 -23.90 14.99
CA LYS A 148 -21.80 -24.23 13.64
C LYS A 148 -22.76 -25.26 13.04
N MET A 149 -23.04 -25.14 11.74
CA MET A 149 -24.01 -25.94 10.96
C MET A 149 -23.86 -27.48 11.04
N GLU A 150 -22.93 -28.02 11.83
CA GLU A 150 -22.66 -29.44 12.02
C GLU A 150 -23.38 -30.08 13.23
N HIS A 151 -24.06 -29.29 14.08
CA HIS A 151 -24.79 -29.81 15.25
C HIS A 151 -26.32 -29.74 15.08
N PHE A 152 -26.91 -30.70 14.37
CA PHE A 152 -28.35 -30.98 14.47
C PHE A 152 -28.57 -32.25 15.28
N ALA A 153 -29.22 -32.13 16.45
CA ALA A 153 -29.76 -33.27 17.18
C ALA A 153 -31.23 -33.46 16.78
N ILE A 154 -31.52 -34.50 16.01
CA ILE A 154 -32.90 -34.90 15.71
C ILE A 154 -33.39 -35.74 16.88
N GLU A 155 -34.19 -35.16 17.78
CA GLU A 155 -34.90 -35.95 18.77
C GLU A 155 -36.08 -36.65 18.10
N ARG A 156 -35.96 -37.97 17.91
CA ARG A 156 -37.09 -38.82 17.54
C ARG A 156 -37.89 -39.13 18.80
N THR A 157 -39.00 -38.42 18.99
CA THR A 157 -40.05 -38.87 19.91
C THR A 157 -40.62 -40.18 19.36
N ALA A 158 -40.34 -41.29 20.04
CA ALA A 158 -40.99 -42.55 19.75
C ALA A 158 -42.48 -42.43 20.11
N LEU A 159 -43.34 -42.74 19.13
CA LEU A 159 -44.78 -42.96 19.34
C LEU A 159 -45.01 -44.24 20.17
#